data_AF-A0A1J4LU41-F1
#
_entry.id   AF-A0A1J4LU41-F1
#
_cell.length_a   1.000
_cell.length_b   1.000
_cell.length_c   1.000
_cell.angle_alpha   90.00
_cell.angle_beta   90.00
_cell.angle_gamma   90.00
#
_symmetry.space_group_name_H-M   'P 1'
#
loop_
_entity.id
_entity.type
_entity.pdbx_description
1 polymer ?
#
loop_
_entity_poly.entity_id
_entity_poly.type
_entity_poly.pdbx_seq_one_letter_code
_entity_poly.pdbx_strand_id
1 'polypeptide(L)'
;MEPITLRIQPDLLDDLDDEADEAGFSSRSEYIRHLLLNRSSISQGVTTGIDTATSDTETVDTLAVQVEELTEYVTGLEERITDLEDDVDDDSSSNGPDQKGAGSTNTPTEQEDPSQESTPADGSPGSGQIESTPPVEDLTDPDDEALLALGTWLQEEGPKSEDAQLLMLDAATILDREGPLSASELRERLFDRHPESYKSADTLWASTVERLYEETPGFEKPDYGMYGFDRATAWDVLE
;
A
#
# COMPACT_ATOMS: atom_id res chain seq x y z
N MET A 1 46.37 -1.85 9.74
CA MET A 1 45.09 -1.22 9.34
C MET A 1 45.13 0.20 9.83
N GLU A 2 45.12 1.16 8.92
CA GLU A 2 45.09 2.58 9.29
C GLU A 2 43.66 2.95 9.69
N PRO A 3 43.45 3.65 10.83
CA PRO A 3 42.11 4.05 11.23
C PRO A 3 41.56 5.10 10.26
N ILE A 4 40.43 4.79 9.61
CA ILE A 4 39.72 5.76 8.78
C ILE A 4 38.95 6.69 9.71
N THR A 5 39.25 7.98 9.66
CA THR A 5 38.53 9.00 10.43
C THR A 5 37.50 9.65 9.53
N LEU A 6 36.21 9.37 9.78
CA LEU A 6 35.11 10.05 9.10
C LEU A 6 34.88 11.43 9.74
N ARG A 7 34.76 12.48 8.93
CA ARG A 7 34.31 13.80 9.39
C ARG A 7 32.86 13.99 8.98
N ILE A 8 31.97 13.96 9.96
CA ILE A 8 30.53 14.16 9.81
C ILE A 8 30.21 15.54 10.38
N GLN A 9 29.30 16.28 9.75
CA GLN A 9 28.83 17.57 10.27
C GLN A 9 28.06 17.35 11.57
N PRO A 10 28.16 18.28 12.55
CA PRO A 10 27.52 18.11 13.85
C PRO A 10 25.99 18.06 13.75
N ASP A 11 25.39 18.85 12.86
CA ASP A 11 23.94 18.88 12.71
C ASP A 11 23.42 17.53 12.18
N LEU A 12 24.14 16.94 11.21
CA LEU A 12 23.84 15.61 10.68
C LEU A 12 24.05 14.49 11.72
N LEU A 13 24.85 14.72 12.78
CA LEU A 13 25.03 13.71 13.82
C LEU A 13 23.78 13.57 14.69
N ASP A 14 23.03 14.64 14.88
CA ASP A 14 21.78 14.61 15.66
C ASP A 14 20.68 13.92 14.85
N ASP A 15 20.54 14.27 13.56
CA ASP A 15 19.60 13.59 12.63
C ASP A 15 19.88 12.07 12.55
N LEU A 16 21.15 11.67 12.51
CA LEU A 16 21.55 10.25 12.47
C LEU A 16 21.32 9.52 13.79
N ASP A 17 21.18 10.23 14.91
CA ASP A 17 20.84 9.62 16.20
C ASP A 17 19.33 9.33 16.23
N ASP A 18 18.51 10.30 15.81
CA ASP A 18 17.05 10.15 15.69
C ASP A 18 16.68 9.04 14.69
N GLU A 19 17.32 9.02 13.51
CA GLU A 19 17.08 7.97 12.50
C GLU A 19 17.57 6.59 12.96
N ALA A 20 18.62 6.52 13.77
CA ALA A 20 19.09 5.27 14.34
C ALA A 20 18.08 4.69 15.35
N ASP A 21 17.50 5.54 16.19
CA ASP A 21 16.48 5.14 17.16
C ASP A 21 15.18 4.69 16.45
N GLU A 22 14.77 5.41 15.41
CA GLU A 22 13.60 5.06 14.58
C GLU A 22 13.79 3.74 13.84
N ALA A 23 14.99 3.51 13.28
CA ALA A 23 15.33 2.25 12.63
C ALA A 23 15.68 1.11 13.61
N GLY A 24 15.62 1.36 14.92
CA GLY A 24 15.80 0.34 15.97
C GLY A 24 17.25 -0.09 16.21
N PHE A 25 18.24 0.73 15.84
CA PHE A 25 19.65 0.49 16.14
C PHE A 25 19.99 0.86 17.59
N SER A 26 20.91 0.12 18.21
CA SER A 26 21.27 0.38 19.62
C SER A 26 22.20 1.58 19.78
N SER A 27 22.76 2.10 18.69
CA SER A 27 23.53 3.36 18.68
C SER A 27 23.70 3.91 17.28
N ARG A 28 23.85 5.23 17.16
CA ARG A 28 24.28 5.91 15.93
C ARG A 28 25.54 5.30 15.29
N SER A 29 26.49 4.83 16.09
CA SER A 29 27.72 4.20 15.56
C SER A 29 27.47 2.82 14.94
N GLU A 30 26.41 2.12 15.34
CA GLU A 30 25.95 0.88 14.72
C GLU A 30 25.23 1.18 13.40
N TYR A 31 24.38 2.20 13.41
CA TYR A 31 23.68 2.67 12.22
C TYR A 31 24.66 3.17 11.12
N ILE A 32 25.65 4.00 11.48
CA ILE A 32 26.70 4.44 10.54
C ILE A 32 27.49 3.24 9.99
N ARG A 33 27.75 2.22 10.81
CA ARG A 33 28.42 1.00 10.33
C ARG A 33 27.54 0.25 9.34
N HIS A 34 26.26 0.08 9.64
CA HIS A 34 25.29 -0.54 8.74
C HIS A 34 25.24 0.18 7.38
N LEU A 35 25.16 1.51 7.39
CA LEU A 35 25.22 2.33 6.17
C LEU A 35 26.50 2.12 5.38
N LEU A 36 27.67 2.14 6.05
CA LEU A 36 28.96 1.94 5.37
C LEU A 36 29.11 0.53 4.79
N LEU A 37 28.65 -0.50 5.51
CA LEU A 37 28.67 -1.89 5.06
C LEU A 37 27.80 -2.08 3.82
N ASN A 38 26.57 -1.56 3.84
CA ASN A 38 25.64 -1.67 2.72
C ASN A 38 26.02 -0.75 1.53
N ARG A 39 26.73 0.36 1.79
CA ARG A 39 27.27 1.21 0.74
C ARG A 39 28.42 0.56 -0.03
N SER A 40 29.18 -0.36 0.57
CA SER A 40 30.26 -1.09 -0.12
C SER A 40 29.75 -1.84 -1.35
N SER A 41 28.55 -2.42 -1.26
CA SER A 41 27.89 -3.13 -2.36
C SER A 41 27.50 -2.21 -3.51
N ILE A 42 27.17 -0.95 -3.21
CA ILE A 42 26.79 0.06 -4.20
C ILE A 42 28.02 0.76 -4.78
N SER A 43 29.05 1.00 -3.97
CA SER A 43 30.25 1.76 -4.38
C SER A 43 31.24 0.97 -5.23
N GLN A 44 31.19 -0.37 -5.25
CA GLN A 44 32.03 -1.14 -6.17
C GLN A 44 31.67 -0.91 -7.65
N GLY A 45 30.47 -0.38 -7.95
CA GLY A 45 30.10 0.05 -9.30
C GLY A 45 30.53 1.48 -9.67
N VAL A 46 30.92 2.31 -8.70
CA VAL A 46 31.06 3.78 -8.89
C VAL A 46 32.52 4.25 -8.96
N THR A 47 33.52 3.43 -8.59
CA THR A 47 34.92 3.89 -8.53
C THR A 47 35.71 3.81 -9.83
N THR A 48 35.10 3.45 -10.97
CA THR A 48 35.72 3.60 -12.30
C THR A 48 34.90 4.52 -13.19
N GLY A 49 35.03 5.83 -13.00
CA GLY A 49 34.36 6.77 -13.91
C GLY A 49 34.23 8.21 -13.43
N ILE A 50 35.24 8.76 -12.73
CA ILE A 50 35.39 10.22 -12.67
C ILE A 50 36.01 10.63 -14.00
N ASP A 51 35.17 10.85 -15.01
CA ASP A 51 35.42 11.81 -16.08
C ASP A 51 34.19 11.89 -16.99
N THR A 52 33.79 13.13 -17.29
CA THR A 52 32.87 13.55 -18.35
C THR A 52 31.37 13.50 -18.04
N ALA A 53 30.81 14.70 -17.92
CA ALA A 53 29.41 14.98 -18.21
C ALA A 53 28.96 14.29 -19.51
N THR A 54 27.69 13.87 -19.56
CA THR A 54 26.99 13.14 -20.64
C THR A 54 27.11 11.62 -20.60
N SER A 55 26.27 10.94 -19.79
CA SER A 55 25.65 9.63 -20.09
C SER A 55 24.84 9.15 -18.87
N ASP A 56 23.69 9.79 -18.59
CA ASP A 56 22.70 9.30 -17.60
C ASP A 56 21.61 8.42 -18.24
N THR A 57 21.70 8.12 -19.53
CA THR A 57 20.68 7.30 -20.23
C THR A 57 21.01 5.80 -20.17
N GLU A 58 22.29 5.42 -20.12
CA GLU A 58 22.70 4.02 -20.17
C GLU A 58 22.55 3.30 -18.82
N THR A 59 22.62 4.05 -17.71
CA THR A 59 22.36 3.57 -16.34
C THR A 59 20.87 3.35 -16.09
N VAL A 60 20.01 4.18 -16.69
CA VAL A 60 18.55 4.03 -16.62
C VAL A 60 18.10 2.82 -17.44
N ASP A 61 18.67 2.60 -18.63
CA ASP A 61 18.37 1.39 -19.43
C ASP A 61 18.79 0.11 -18.71
N THR A 62 19.94 0.11 -18.03
CA THR A 62 20.36 -1.07 -17.23
C THR A 62 19.49 -1.28 -15.99
N LEU A 63 18.99 -0.21 -15.37
CA LEU A 63 18.06 -0.31 -14.25
C LEU A 63 16.67 -0.80 -14.70
N ALA A 64 16.18 -0.33 -15.86
CA ALA A 64 14.92 -0.77 -16.45
C ALA A 64 14.93 -2.29 -16.76
N VAL A 65 16.04 -2.80 -17.30
CA VAL A 65 16.22 -4.24 -17.54
C VAL A 65 16.24 -5.04 -16.23
N GLN A 66 16.86 -4.52 -15.17
CA GLN A 66 16.85 -5.18 -13.85
C GLN A 66 15.46 -5.16 -13.20
N VAL A 67 14.69 -4.07 -13.37
CA VAL A 67 13.32 -3.98 -12.87
C VAL A 67 12.41 -4.95 -13.62
N GLU A 68 12.57 -5.09 -14.94
CA GLU A 68 11.83 -6.06 -15.75
C GLU A 68 12.15 -7.51 -15.33
N GLU A 69 13.44 -7.84 -15.15
CA GLU A 69 13.88 -9.15 -14.65
C GLU A 69 13.34 -9.45 -13.24
N LEU A 70 13.34 -8.44 -12.35
CA LEU A 70 12.82 -8.60 -10.99
C LEU A 70 11.30 -8.75 -10.97
N THR A 71 10.59 -8.06 -11.87
CA THR A 71 9.13 -8.16 -12.02
C THR A 71 8.73 -9.55 -12.55
N GLU A 72 9.46 -10.09 -13.52
CA GLU A 72 9.25 -11.46 -14.02
C GLU A 72 9.52 -12.50 -12.92
N TYR A 73 10.56 -12.29 -12.10
CA TYR A 73 10.87 -13.16 -10.97
C TYR A 73 9.78 -13.14 -9.88
N VAL A 74 9.26 -11.95 -9.56
CA VAL A 74 8.15 -11.79 -8.60
C VAL A 74 6.90 -12.47 -9.12
N THR A 75 6.54 -12.24 -10.39
CA THR A 75 5.36 -12.88 -11.01
C THR A 75 5.48 -14.42 -10.98
N GLY A 76 6.66 -14.96 -11.27
CA GLY A 76 6.90 -16.41 -11.19
C GLY A 76 6.90 -16.97 -9.76
N LEU A 77 7.28 -16.16 -8.76
CA LEU A 77 7.15 -16.55 -7.35
C LEU A 77 5.68 -16.55 -6.90
N GLU A 78 4.87 -15.59 -7.36
CA GLU A 78 3.44 -15.52 -7.07
C GLU A 78 2.66 -16.70 -7.68
N GLU A 79 2.97 -17.07 -8.93
CA GLU A 79 2.39 -18.28 -9.56
C GLU A 79 2.77 -19.53 -8.76
N ARG A 80 4.03 -19.66 -8.36
CA ARG A 80 4.49 -20.80 -7.55
C ARG A 80 3.86 -20.85 -6.15
N ILE A 81 3.60 -19.70 -5.53
CA ILE A 81 2.88 -19.63 -4.24
C ILE A 81 1.44 -20.10 -4.46
N THR A 82 0.78 -19.64 -5.52
CA THR A 82 -0.59 -20.06 -5.86
C THR A 82 -0.68 -21.57 -6.09
N ASP A 83 0.25 -22.15 -6.84
CA ASP A 83 0.33 -23.60 -7.06
C ASP A 83 0.55 -24.37 -5.74
N LEU A 84 1.41 -23.84 -4.85
CA LEU A 84 1.67 -24.44 -3.54
C LEU A 84 0.48 -24.33 -2.58
N GLU A 85 -0.33 -23.28 -2.68
CA GLU A 85 -1.55 -23.10 -1.89
C GLU A 85 -2.63 -24.09 -2.35
N ASP A 86 -2.82 -24.28 -3.66
CA ASP A 86 -3.76 -25.28 -4.21
C ASP A 86 -3.38 -26.71 -3.79
N ASP A 87 -2.09 -27.06 -3.83
CA ASP A 87 -1.58 -28.36 -3.37
C ASP A 87 -1.81 -28.60 -1.85
N VAL A 88 -1.80 -27.55 -1.02
CA VAL A 88 -2.00 -27.66 0.44
C VAL A 88 -3.48 -27.83 0.80
N ASP A 89 -4.39 -27.20 0.04
CA ASP A 89 -5.83 -27.32 0.26
C ASP A 89 -6.36 -28.72 -0.15
N ASP A 90 -5.74 -29.37 -1.14
CA ASP A 90 -6.10 -30.73 -1.55
C ASP A 90 -5.60 -31.83 -0.58
N ASP A 91 -4.43 -31.66 0.06
CA ASP A 91 -3.94 -32.62 1.09
C ASP A 91 -4.73 -32.49 2.42
N SER A 92 -5.37 -31.35 2.66
CA SER A 92 -6.19 -31.09 3.86
C SER A 92 -7.61 -31.70 3.80
N SER A 93 -8.11 -32.04 2.61
CA SER A 93 -9.46 -32.60 2.42
C SER A 93 -9.54 -34.13 2.38
N SER A 94 -8.41 -34.84 2.48
CA SER A 94 -8.34 -36.31 2.32
C SER A 94 -7.98 -37.09 3.62
N ASN A 95 -8.46 -36.63 4.79
CA ASN A 95 -8.36 -37.43 6.01
C ASN A 95 -9.71 -37.63 6.73
N GLY A 96 -10.47 -38.58 6.21
CA GLY A 96 -11.41 -39.41 6.98
C GLY A 96 -12.34 -40.22 6.07
N PRO A 97 -12.60 -41.53 6.32
CA PRO A 97 -12.71 -42.12 7.67
C PRO A 97 -12.16 -43.56 7.87
N ASP A 98 -12.09 -43.93 9.16
CA ASP A 98 -12.17 -45.28 9.75
C ASP A 98 -11.06 -46.33 9.53
N GLN A 99 -10.23 -46.52 10.57
CA GLN A 99 -10.02 -47.88 11.10
C GLN A 99 -9.58 -47.93 12.58
N LYS A 100 -10.42 -48.63 13.36
CA LYS A 100 -10.22 -49.24 14.69
C LYS A 100 -8.76 -49.50 15.12
N GLY A 101 -8.44 -49.13 16.36
CA GLY A 101 -7.30 -49.69 17.10
C GLY A 101 -7.35 -49.33 18.58
N ALA A 102 -7.57 -50.32 19.44
CA ALA A 102 -7.77 -50.19 20.87
C ALA A 102 -6.52 -49.75 21.65
N GLY A 103 -6.70 -49.07 22.78
CA GLY A 103 -5.61 -48.75 23.70
C GLY A 103 -6.04 -47.94 24.93
N SER A 104 -6.75 -48.58 25.85
CA SER A 104 -7.10 -48.07 27.18
C SER A 104 -5.87 -47.77 28.03
N THR A 105 -5.88 -46.69 28.83
CA THR A 105 -5.56 -46.73 30.29
C THR A 105 -5.80 -45.38 30.99
N ASN A 106 -6.89 -45.33 31.75
CA ASN A 106 -7.08 -44.84 33.12
C ASN A 106 -6.30 -43.61 33.64
N THR A 107 -7.05 -42.61 34.14
CA THR A 107 -6.97 -42.19 35.57
C THR A 107 -8.22 -41.40 35.99
N PRO A 108 -8.80 -41.67 37.18
CA PRO A 108 -10.01 -41.00 37.69
C PRO A 108 -9.70 -40.00 38.81
N THR A 109 -10.50 -38.94 38.98
CA THR A 109 -10.81 -38.35 40.30
C THR A 109 -12.16 -37.62 40.25
N GLU A 110 -13.01 -38.07 41.17
CA GLU A 110 -14.30 -37.60 41.71
C GLU A 110 -14.51 -36.07 41.80
N GLN A 111 -15.70 -35.56 41.38
CA GLN A 111 -16.93 -35.26 42.20
C GLN A 111 -16.76 -33.91 42.97
N GLU A 112 -17.68 -32.93 43.03
CA GLU A 112 -19.15 -32.91 43.11
C GLU A 112 -19.74 -31.55 42.61
N ASP A 113 -20.97 -31.62 42.09
CA ASP A 113 -22.03 -30.57 41.92
C ASP A 113 -22.48 -30.03 43.32
N PRO A 114 -23.47 -29.12 43.55
CA PRO A 114 -24.36 -28.39 42.63
C PRO A 114 -24.75 -26.93 43.00
N SER A 115 -25.56 -26.31 42.12
CA SER A 115 -26.68 -25.35 42.37
C SER A 115 -26.57 -24.12 41.47
N GLN A 116 -27.36 -24.06 40.38
CA GLN A 116 -28.69 -23.43 40.30
C GLN A 116 -28.64 -21.89 40.43
N GLU A 117 -29.05 -21.17 39.37
CA GLU A 117 -30.34 -20.46 39.35
C GLU A 117 -30.59 -19.79 37.99
N SER A 118 -31.83 -19.91 37.55
CA SER A 118 -32.46 -19.40 36.33
C SER A 118 -32.59 -17.87 36.32
N THR A 119 -32.62 -17.23 35.16
CA THR A 119 -33.86 -16.61 34.61
C THR A 119 -33.69 -15.95 33.23
N PRO A 120 -34.79 -15.75 32.47
CA PRO A 120 -34.83 -15.37 31.05
C PRO A 120 -35.44 -13.96 30.80
N ALA A 121 -35.75 -13.68 29.52
CA ALA A 121 -36.37 -12.48 28.92
C ALA A 121 -35.36 -11.36 28.62
N ASP A 122 -35.39 -10.64 27.50
CA ASP A 122 -36.48 -10.12 26.67
C ASP A 122 -35.78 -9.67 25.35
N GLY A 123 -36.27 -9.78 24.11
CA GLY A 123 -37.61 -9.47 23.68
C GLY A 123 -37.75 -8.03 23.16
N SER A 124 -37.06 -7.61 22.09
CA SER A 124 -37.73 -6.83 21.01
C SER A 124 -36.81 -6.33 19.87
N PRO A 125 -37.38 -6.22 18.64
CA PRO A 125 -36.71 -5.80 17.42
C PRO A 125 -36.76 -4.27 17.26
N GLY A 126 -35.66 -3.69 16.79
CA GLY A 126 -35.59 -2.29 16.40
C GLY A 126 -35.26 -2.18 14.92
N SER A 127 -36.29 -1.92 14.11
CA SER A 127 -36.13 -1.34 12.78
C SER A 127 -35.28 -0.08 12.84
N GLY A 128 -34.30 0.03 11.94
CA GLY A 128 -33.47 1.21 11.76
C GLY A 128 -32.83 1.18 10.38
N GLN A 129 -33.67 1.29 9.35
CA GLN A 129 -33.27 1.69 8.02
C GLN A 129 -32.65 3.10 8.10
N ILE A 130 -31.35 3.15 7.86
CA ILE A 130 -30.56 4.31 7.42
C ILE A 130 -29.56 3.67 6.45
N GLU A 131 -29.88 3.47 5.16
CA GLU A 131 -29.96 4.53 4.16
C GLU A 131 -29.09 5.74 4.53
N SER A 132 -27.80 5.47 4.73
CA SER A 132 -26.75 6.46 4.58
C SER A 132 -26.51 6.65 3.07
N THR A 133 -27.48 7.23 2.38
CA THR A 133 -27.12 8.10 1.25
C THR A 133 -26.35 9.28 1.85
N PRO A 134 -25.14 9.58 1.37
CA PRO A 134 -24.44 10.77 1.84
C PRO A 134 -25.31 12.02 1.54
N PRO A 135 -25.24 13.05 2.39
CA PRO A 135 -25.99 14.27 2.20
C PRO A 135 -25.53 14.91 0.89
N VAL A 136 -26.42 15.03 -0.08
CA VAL A 136 -26.32 16.03 -1.16
C VAL A 136 -26.56 17.40 -0.54
N GLU A 137 -25.61 17.86 0.28
CA GLU A 137 -25.51 19.25 0.69
C GLU A 137 -24.73 20.01 -0.39
N ASP A 138 -25.49 20.80 -1.16
CA ASP A 138 -25.06 22.09 -1.71
C ASP A 138 -23.76 22.13 -2.55
N LEU A 139 -23.76 21.42 -3.68
CA LEU A 139 -22.76 21.56 -4.75
C LEU A 139 -23.04 22.82 -5.61
N THR A 140 -23.15 24.00 -4.99
CA THR A 140 -23.24 25.29 -5.71
C THR A 140 -22.07 26.22 -5.46
N ASP A 141 -20.94 25.68 -4.98
CA ASP A 141 -19.66 26.38 -5.16
C ASP A 141 -19.21 26.21 -6.62
N PRO A 142 -18.90 27.30 -7.36
CA PRO A 142 -18.25 27.20 -8.67
C PRO A 142 -16.88 26.51 -8.56
N ASP A 143 -16.40 26.32 -7.31
CA ASP A 143 -15.20 25.59 -6.98
C ASP A 143 -15.32 24.06 -7.02
N ASP A 144 -16.50 23.50 -7.30
CA ASP A 144 -16.67 22.05 -7.53
C ASP A 144 -16.91 21.67 -9.01
N GLU A 145 -17.02 22.65 -9.91
CA GLU A 145 -17.40 22.41 -11.32
C GLU A 145 -16.42 21.49 -12.07
N ALA A 146 -15.11 21.65 -11.84
CA ALA A 146 -14.10 20.76 -12.41
C ALA A 146 -14.13 19.33 -11.85
N LEU A 147 -14.47 19.14 -10.57
CA LEU A 147 -14.63 17.78 -10.00
C LEU A 147 -15.90 17.12 -10.55
N LEU A 148 -16.96 17.89 -10.78
CA LEU A 148 -18.18 17.41 -11.44
C LEU A 148 -17.94 17.05 -12.91
N ALA A 149 -17.18 17.87 -13.64
CA ALA A 149 -16.77 17.58 -15.01
C ALA A 149 -15.91 16.30 -15.06
N LEU A 150 -14.96 16.17 -14.13
CA LEU A 150 -14.14 14.97 -14.00
C LEU A 150 -14.99 13.72 -13.72
N GLY A 151 -15.94 13.80 -12.80
CA GLY A 151 -16.86 12.71 -12.51
C GLY A 151 -17.70 12.29 -13.73
N THR A 152 -18.15 13.28 -14.50
CA THR A 152 -18.88 13.03 -15.77
C THR A 152 -17.98 12.34 -16.79
N TRP A 153 -16.76 12.84 -16.97
CA TRP A 153 -15.78 12.23 -17.87
C TRP A 153 -15.41 10.80 -17.45
N LEU A 154 -15.21 10.55 -16.16
CA LEU A 154 -14.92 9.21 -15.64
C LEU A 154 -16.04 8.21 -15.95
N GLN A 155 -17.28 8.68 -16.02
CA GLN A 155 -18.43 7.86 -16.37
C GLN A 155 -18.56 7.62 -17.89
N GLU A 156 -18.16 8.58 -18.72
CA GLU A 156 -18.28 8.50 -20.19
C GLU A 156 -17.06 7.84 -20.87
N GLU A 157 -15.85 8.25 -20.49
CA GLU A 157 -14.57 7.89 -21.12
C GLU A 157 -13.63 7.12 -20.16
N GLY A 158 -13.90 7.16 -18.85
CA GLY A 158 -13.05 6.57 -17.82
C GLY A 158 -13.16 5.05 -17.63
N PRO A 159 -12.69 4.52 -16.49
CA PRO A 159 -12.67 3.08 -16.24
C PRO A 159 -14.10 2.50 -16.17
N LYS A 160 -14.26 1.24 -16.60
CA LYS A 160 -15.58 0.55 -16.58
C LYS A 160 -16.06 0.16 -15.18
N SER A 161 -15.16 0.13 -14.21
CA SER A 161 -15.47 -0.23 -12.82
C SER A 161 -15.92 1.02 -12.08
N GLU A 162 -17.09 0.93 -11.44
CA GLU A 162 -17.64 1.99 -10.60
C GLU A 162 -16.72 2.30 -9.41
N ASP A 163 -16.12 1.27 -8.79
CA ASP A 163 -15.10 1.45 -7.74
C ASP A 163 -13.91 2.27 -8.23
N ALA A 164 -13.42 1.98 -9.44
CA ALA A 164 -12.31 2.74 -10.03
C ALA A 164 -12.70 4.20 -10.33
N GLN A 165 -13.93 4.46 -10.77
CA GLN A 165 -14.43 5.83 -10.99
C GLN A 165 -14.50 6.61 -9.67
N LEU A 166 -15.10 6.01 -8.64
CA LEU A 166 -15.22 6.60 -7.30
C LEU A 166 -13.85 6.89 -6.71
N LEU A 167 -12.91 5.97 -6.86
CA LEU A 167 -11.56 6.09 -6.35
C LEU A 167 -10.79 7.24 -7.02
N MET A 168 -10.89 7.37 -8.34
CA MET A 168 -10.26 8.49 -9.05
C MET A 168 -10.89 9.82 -8.65
N LEU A 169 -12.20 9.87 -8.46
CA LEU A 169 -12.88 11.08 -7.98
C LEU A 169 -12.44 11.46 -6.56
N ASP A 170 -12.32 10.47 -5.67
CA ASP A 170 -11.80 10.68 -4.32
C ASP A 170 -10.34 11.14 -4.32
N ALA A 171 -9.51 10.58 -5.20
CA ALA A 171 -8.12 11.00 -5.36
C ALA A 171 -8.03 12.48 -5.77
N ALA A 172 -8.82 12.89 -6.77
CA ALA A 172 -8.89 14.30 -7.18
C ALA A 172 -9.38 15.19 -6.03
N THR A 173 -10.42 14.76 -5.30
CA THR A 173 -10.97 15.52 -4.17
C THR A 173 -9.95 15.70 -3.03
N ILE A 174 -9.17 14.66 -2.73
CA ILE A 174 -8.12 14.73 -1.69
C ILE A 174 -7.02 15.70 -2.14
N LEU A 175 -6.53 15.55 -3.37
CA LEU A 175 -5.43 16.36 -3.90
C LEU A 175 -5.81 17.83 -4.13
N ASP A 176 -7.05 18.10 -4.52
CA ASP A 176 -7.57 19.47 -4.64
C ASP A 176 -7.60 20.18 -3.28
N ARG A 177 -8.08 19.47 -2.25
CA ARG A 177 -8.27 20.05 -0.92
C ARG A 177 -6.98 20.16 -0.10
N GLU A 178 -6.11 19.17 -0.21
CA GLU A 178 -4.92 19.04 0.63
C GLU A 178 -3.62 19.40 -0.09
N GLY A 179 -3.68 19.52 -1.42
CA GLY A 179 -2.52 19.76 -2.27
C GLY A 179 -1.77 18.47 -2.61
N PRO A 180 -0.57 18.59 -3.19
CA PRO A 180 0.22 17.44 -3.60
C PRO A 180 0.62 16.55 -2.43
N LEU A 181 0.40 15.25 -2.58
CA LEU A 181 0.71 14.23 -1.58
C LEU A 181 1.70 13.20 -2.13
N SER A 182 2.41 12.52 -1.25
CA SER A 182 3.25 11.39 -1.66
C SER A 182 2.41 10.19 -2.09
N ALA A 183 3.01 9.30 -2.88
CA ALA A 183 2.37 8.04 -3.30
C ALA A 183 1.82 7.24 -2.10
N SER A 184 2.62 7.10 -1.04
CA SER A 184 2.26 6.34 0.15
C SER A 184 1.08 6.96 0.89
N GLU A 185 1.10 8.29 1.09
CA GLU A 185 0.02 9.00 1.78
C GLU A 185 -1.29 8.95 1.00
N LEU A 186 -1.25 9.25 -0.31
CA LEU A 186 -2.44 9.21 -1.14
C LEU A 186 -3.02 7.79 -1.19
N ARG A 187 -2.17 6.77 -1.30
CA ARG A 187 -2.56 5.36 -1.31
C ARG A 187 -3.24 4.93 -0.01
N GLU A 188 -2.65 5.24 1.14
CA GLU A 188 -3.25 4.92 2.44
C GLU A 188 -4.60 5.61 2.62
N ARG A 189 -4.68 6.90 2.28
CA ARG A 189 -5.93 7.69 2.35
C ARG A 189 -7.04 7.12 1.47
N LEU A 190 -6.70 6.68 0.27
CA LEU A 190 -7.66 6.07 -0.66
C LEU A 190 -8.12 4.70 -0.15
N PHE A 191 -7.22 3.89 0.38
CA PHE A 191 -7.57 2.59 0.94
C PHE A 191 -8.45 2.71 2.19
N ASP A 192 -8.18 3.68 3.07
CA ASP A 192 -9.00 3.94 4.25
C ASP A 192 -10.45 4.31 3.90
N ARG A 193 -10.67 4.94 2.73
CA ARG A 193 -12.02 5.26 2.22
C ARG A 193 -12.68 4.09 1.47
N HIS A 194 -11.88 3.20 0.87
CA HIS A 194 -12.35 2.08 0.04
C HIS A 194 -11.79 0.72 0.50
N PRO A 195 -11.94 0.32 1.78
CA PRO A 195 -11.34 -0.90 2.29
C PRO A 195 -12.01 -2.17 1.75
N GLU A 196 -13.23 -2.06 1.23
CA GLU A 196 -14.02 -3.21 0.75
C GLU A 196 -13.83 -3.49 -0.75
N SER A 197 -13.38 -2.50 -1.53
CA SER A 197 -13.22 -2.64 -2.98
C SER A 197 -11.93 -3.35 -3.38
N TYR A 198 -10.92 -3.38 -2.50
CA TYR A 198 -9.61 -3.97 -2.79
C TYR A 198 -9.06 -4.77 -1.60
N LYS A 199 -8.29 -5.82 -1.88
CA LYS A 199 -7.67 -6.66 -0.83
C LYS A 199 -6.59 -5.92 -0.04
N SER A 200 -5.91 -4.97 -0.65
CA SER A 200 -4.87 -4.16 -0.02
C SER A 200 -4.70 -2.81 -0.74
N ALA A 201 -4.05 -1.88 -0.03
CA ALA A 201 -3.70 -0.57 -0.57
C ALA A 201 -2.76 -0.67 -1.78
N ASP A 202 -1.87 -1.66 -1.81
CA ASP A 202 -0.98 -1.94 -2.95
C ASP A 202 -1.76 -2.40 -4.18
N THR A 203 -2.70 -3.33 -4.02
CA THR A 203 -3.53 -3.82 -5.14
C THR A 203 -4.38 -2.70 -5.72
N LEU A 204 -4.95 -1.86 -4.86
CA LEU A 204 -5.70 -0.66 -5.23
C LEU A 204 -4.84 0.27 -6.08
N TRP A 205 -3.62 0.55 -5.61
CA TRP A 205 -2.70 1.46 -6.27
C TRP A 205 -2.29 0.95 -7.65
N ALA A 206 -1.78 -0.27 -7.74
CA ALA A 206 -1.28 -0.84 -8.99
C ALA A 206 -2.40 -1.05 -10.03
N SER A 207 -3.60 -1.45 -9.59
CA SER A 207 -4.69 -1.79 -10.52
C SER A 207 -5.43 -0.56 -11.06
N THR A 208 -5.43 0.54 -10.32
CA THR A 208 -6.30 1.69 -10.59
C THR A 208 -5.51 2.97 -10.69
N VAL A 209 -4.88 3.42 -9.59
CA VAL A 209 -4.20 4.73 -9.58
C VAL A 209 -3.05 4.73 -10.57
N GLU A 210 -2.10 3.80 -10.46
CA GLU A 210 -0.90 3.80 -11.31
C GLU A 210 -1.22 3.82 -12.81
N ARG A 211 -2.28 3.10 -13.22
CA ARG A 211 -2.69 3.00 -14.63
C ARG A 211 -3.49 4.21 -15.11
N LEU A 212 -4.41 4.71 -14.30
CA LEU A 212 -5.37 5.73 -14.73
C LEU A 212 -4.91 7.15 -14.43
N TYR A 213 -3.96 7.33 -13.53
CA TYR A 213 -3.53 8.65 -13.08
C TYR A 213 -2.99 9.52 -14.21
N GLU A 214 -2.20 8.96 -15.12
CA GLU A 214 -1.65 9.73 -16.25
C GLU A 214 -2.66 9.90 -17.40
N GLU A 215 -3.68 9.04 -17.46
CA GLU A 215 -4.73 9.09 -18.48
C GLU A 215 -5.86 10.05 -18.10
N THR A 216 -5.98 10.40 -16.82
CA THR A 216 -7.10 11.16 -16.28
C THR A 216 -6.81 12.67 -16.29
N PRO A 217 -7.67 13.50 -16.91
CA PRO A 217 -7.48 14.95 -16.96
C PRO A 217 -7.31 15.60 -15.58
N GLY A 218 -6.35 16.52 -15.47
CA GLY A 218 -6.08 17.27 -14.25
C GLY A 218 -5.11 16.63 -13.27
N PHE A 219 -4.83 15.33 -13.40
CA PHE A 219 -3.82 14.70 -12.55
C PHE A 219 -2.41 14.98 -13.07
N GLU A 220 -1.52 15.37 -12.16
CA GLU A 220 -0.13 15.69 -12.46
C GLU A 220 0.84 15.14 -11.41
N LYS A 221 2.11 15.04 -11.79
CA LYS A 221 3.21 14.61 -10.91
C LYS A 221 4.17 15.79 -10.73
N PRO A 222 3.94 16.67 -9.73
CA PRO A 222 4.71 17.89 -9.57
C PRO A 222 6.18 17.64 -9.16
N ASP A 223 6.45 16.52 -8.48
CA ASP A 223 7.80 16.07 -8.10
C ASP A 223 7.86 14.53 -8.09
N TYR A 224 9.07 13.97 -8.01
CA TYR A 224 9.28 12.53 -7.96
C TYR A 224 8.60 11.92 -6.73
N GLY A 225 7.68 10.98 -6.98
CA GLY A 225 6.89 10.33 -5.92
C GLY A 225 5.75 11.18 -5.36
N MET A 226 5.51 12.37 -5.91
CA MET A 226 4.42 13.27 -5.53
C MET A 226 3.33 13.27 -6.59
N TYR A 227 2.09 13.34 -6.12
CA TYR A 227 0.87 13.25 -6.88
C TYR A 227 0.07 14.53 -6.57
N GLY A 228 -0.28 15.29 -7.59
CA GLY A 228 -1.09 16.51 -7.50
C GLY A 228 -2.27 16.50 -8.46
N PHE A 229 -3.24 17.36 -8.19
CA PHE A 229 -4.39 17.58 -9.06
C PHE A 229 -4.47 19.08 -9.37
N ASP A 230 -4.34 19.43 -10.65
CA ASP A 230 -4.55 20.78 -11.15
C ASP A 230 -5.93 20.92 -11.77
N ARG A 231 -6.76 21.69 -11.06
CA ARG A 231 -8.13 21.97 -11.44
C ARG A 231 -8.26 22.76 -12.73
N ALA A 232 -7.32 23.66 -13.00
CA ALA A 232 -7.35 24.46 -14.22
C ALA A 232 -7.11 23.58 -15.46
N THR A 233 -6.14 22.66 -15.37
CA THR A 233 -5.87 21.67 -16.41
C THR A 233 -7.02 20.68 -16.57
N ALA A 234 -7.65 20.23 -15.47
CA ALA A 234 -8.83 19.37 -15.54
C ALA A 234 -9.96 20.03 -16.36
N TRP A 235 -10.26 21.30 -16.09
CA TRP A 235 -11.34 22.03 -16.75
C TRP A 235 -11.04 22.28 -18.24
N ASP A 236 -9.83 22.74 -18.59
CA ASP A 236 -9.46 23.08 -19.98
C ASP A 236 -9.53 21.88 -20.95
N VAL A 237 -9.33 20.67 -20.44
CA VAL A 237 -9.39 19.43 -21.24
C VAL A 237 -10.82 18.89 -21.36
N LEU A 238 -11.70 19.22 -20.42
CA LEU A 238 -13.05 18.67 -20.32
C LEU A 238 -14.13 19.56 -20.95
N GLU A 239 -13.80 20.81 -21.33
CA GLU A 239 -14.68 21.78 -22.03
C GLU A 239 -14.45 21.80 -23.56
#